data_AF-A0A3M2E5A5-F1
#
_entry.id   AF-A0A3M2E5A5-F1
#
_cell.length_a   1.000
_cell.length_b   1.000
_cell.length_c   1.000
_cell.angle_alpha   90.00
_cell.angle_beta   90.00
_cell.angle_gamma   90.00
#
_symmetry.space_group_name_H-M   'P 1'
#
loop_
_entity.id
_entity.type
_entity.pdbx_description
1 polymer ?
#
loop_
_entity_poly.entity_id
_entity_poly.type
_entity_poly.pdbx_seq_one_letter_code
_entity_poly.pdbx_strand_id
1 'polypeptide(L)'
;MDSISPILLGLLGSLGAGLLTAVGAVPVLFGRIPSRAARDMSLGFAAGVMLAASFFSLIIPALEAAGARHAGDAVPAGIVCIAILLGMAAVAVMNEKLPHEHFRTGREGPDAASLRRIWLFIIAITIHNFPEGLAVGVGFGSGGLEGGMPLAIG
;
A
#
# COMPACT_ATOMS: atom_id res chain seq x y z
N MET A 1 4.02 4.01 -31.47
CA MET A 1 4.17 3.08 -30.34
C MET A 1 2.89 3.23 -29.55
N ASP A 2 1.97 2.28 -29.68
CA ASP A 2 0.66 2.38 -29.04
C ASP A 2 0.88 2.45 -27.53
N SER A 3 0.54 3.59 -26.95
CA SER A 3 0.67 3.84 -25.52
C SER A 3 -0.25 2.87 -24.78
N ILE A 4 0.35 1.91 -24.08
CA ILE A 4 -0.38 0.95 -23.24
C ILE A 4 -1.30 1.73 -22.30
N SER A 5 -2.56 1.32 -22.20
CA SER A 5 -3.56 1.99 -21.36
C SER A 5 -3.06 2.16 -19.93
N PRO A 6 -3.11 3.38 -19.35
CA PRO A 6 -2.73 3.61 -17.95
C PRO A 6 -3.52 2.74 -16.96
N ILE A 7 -4.77 2.42 -17.30
CA ILE A 7 -5.61 1.52 -16.50
C ILE A 7 -5.05 0.10 -16.53
N LEU A 8 -4.61 -0.38 -17.70
CA LEU A 8 -4.02 -1.70 -17.84
C LEU A 8 -2.66 -1.77 -17.12
N LEU A 9 -1.84 -0.74 -17.24
CA LEU A 9 -0.57 -0.64 -16.50
C LEU A 9 -0.81 -0.65 -14.99
N GLY A 10 -1.74 0.16 -14.50
CA GLY A 10 -2.11 0.19 -13.09
C GLY A 10 -2.64 -1.16 -12.59
N LEU A 11 -3.50 -1.82 -13.37
CA LEU A 11 -4.03 -3.15 -13.04
C LEU A 11 -2.93 -4.20 -12.97
N LEU A 12 -2.09 -4.30 -14.01
CA LEU A 12 -1.02 -5.29 -14.08
C LEU A 12 0.07 -5.01 -13.04
N GLY A 13 0.41 -3.74 -12.80
CA GLY A 13 1.35 -3.34 -11.77
C GLY A 13 0.86 -3.70 -10.37
N SER A 14 -0.39 -3.35 -10.05
CA SER A 14 -0.98 -3.64 -8.72
C SER A 14 -1.17 -5.14 -8.51
N LEU A 15 -1.58 -5.87 -9.55
CA LEU A 15 -1.67 -7.33 -9.52
C LEU A 15 -0.28 -7.96 -9.32
N GLY A 16 0.72 -7.48 -10.05
CA GLY A 16 2.11 -7.95 -9.93
C GLY A 16 2.65 -7.74 -8.52
N ALA A 17 2.50 -6.52 -7.97
CA ALA A 17 2.89 -6.21 -6.60
C ALA A 17 2.20 -7.11 -5.58
N GLY A 18 0.87 -7.31 -5.71
CA GLY A 18 0.12 -8.21 -4.84
C GLY A 18 0.55 -9.69 -4.95
N LEU A 19 0.89 -10.17 -6.15
CA LEU A 19 1.38 -11.53 -6.36
C LEU A 19 2.76 -11.76 -5.74
N LEU A 20 3.59 -10.71 -5.58
CA LEU A 20 4.87 -10.84 -4.89
C LEU A 20 4.70 -11.21 -3.41
N THR A 21 3.57 -10.87 -2.76
CA THR A 21 3.27 -11.39 -1.42
C THR A 21 3.20 -12.92 -1.40
N ALA A 22 2.59 -13.53 -2.43
CA ALA A 22 2.54 -14.99 -2.56
C ALA A 22 3.94 -15.58 -2.84
N VAL A 23 4.76 -14.92 -3.66
CA VAL A 23 6.15 -15.30 -3.91
C VAL A 23 6.97 -15.28 -2.60
N GLY A 24 6.82 -14.22 -1.79
CA GLY A 24 7.48 -14.11 -0.49
C GLY A 24 7.07 -15.20 0.51
N ALA A 25 5.87 -15.77 0.36
CA ALA A 25 5.38 -16.87 1.19
C ALA A 25 5.88 -18.27 0.77
N VAL A 26 6.44 -18.42 -0.44
CA VAL A 26 6.89 -19.72 -1.00
C VAL A 26 7.81 -20.51 -0.07
N PRO A 27 8.81 -19.92 0.64
CA PRO A 27 9.69 -20.69 1.54
C PRO A 27 8.94 -21.46 2.63
N VAL A 28 7.77 -20.97 3.06
CA VAL A 28 6.94 -21.62 4.09
C VAL A 28 6.39 -22.96 3.59
N LEU A 29 6.14 -23.11 2.28
CA LEU A 29 5.67 -24.37 1.67
C LEU A 29 6.71 -25.50 1.77
N PHE A 30 7.97 -25.15 1.96
CA PHE A 30 9.08 -26.10 2.15
C PHE A 30 9.43 -26.30 3.64
N GLY A 31 8.54 -25.89 4.55
CA GLY A 31 8.76 -26.01 5.99
C GLY A 31 9.81 -25.04 6.55
N ARG A 32 10.24 -24.02 5.80
CA ARG A 32 11.20 -23.02 6.28
C ARG A 32 10.48 -21.95 7.07
N ILE A 33 10.81 -21.85 8.36
CA ILE A 33 10.31 -20.80 9.25
C ILE A 33 11.44 -19.79 9.49
N PRO A 34 11.29 -18.51 9.07
CA PRO A 34 12.29 -17.49 9.32
C PRO A 34 12.56 -17.31 10.83
N SER A 35 13.81 -17.03 11.19
CA SER A 35 14.14 -16.64 12.56
C SER A 35 13.45 -15.31 12.91
N ARG A 36 13.27 -15.04 14.21
CA ARG A 36 12.71 -13.75 14.66
C ARG A 36 13.50 -12.56 14.11
N ALA A 37 14.84 -12.64 14.14
CA ALA A 37 15.72 -11.60 13.61
C ALA A 37 15.50 -11.37 12.11
N ALA A 38 15.39 -12.44 11.31
CA ALA A 38 15.12 -12.32 9.88
C ALA A 38 13.76 -11.66 9.62
N ARG A 39 12.71 -12.08 10.33
CA ARG A 39 11.37 -11.49 10.20
C ARG A 39 11.36 -10.01 10.59
N ASP A 40 11.98 -9.67 11.72
CA ASP A 40 11.98 -8.29 12.21
C ASP A 40 12.81 -7.38 11.29
N MET A 41 13.90 -7.89 10.71
CA MET A 41 14.66 -7.19 9.66
C MET A 41 13.84 -7.00 8.38
N SER A 42 13.10 -8.02 7.92
CA SER A 42 12.21 -7.90 6.75
C SER A 42 11.09 -6.89 6.97
N LEU A 43 10.46 -6.88 8.15
CA LEU A 43 9.44 -5.90 8.51
C LEU A 43 10.00 -4.48 8.57
N GLY A 44 11.19 -4.30 9.15
CA GLY A 44 11.88 -3.00 9.18
C GLY A 44 12.27 -2.51 7.78
N PHE A 45 12.77 -3.40 6.93
CA PHE A 45 13.09 -3.09 5.53
C PHE A 45 11.84 -2.66 4.76
N ALA A 46 10.75 -3.44 4.84
CA ALA A 46 9.49 -3.11 4.18
C ALA A 46 8.93 -1.75 4.65
N ALA A 47 8.93 -1.49 5.97
CA ALA A 47 8.52 -0.20 6.51
C ALA A 47 9.39 0.96 5.98
N GLY A 48 10.71 0.76 5.88
CA GLY A 48 11.63 1.76 5.32
C GLY A 48 11.37 2.06 3.85
N VAL A 49 11.19 1.04 3.03
CA VAL A 49 10.84 1.16 1.60
C VAL A 49 9.52 1.93 1.44
N MET A 50 8.48 1.56 2.19
CA MET A 50 7.18 2.23 2.11
C MET A 50 7.22 3.70 2.55
N LEU A 51 8.03 4.03 3.55
CA LEU A 51 8.27 5.43 3.93
C LEU A 51 8.96 6.20 2.81
N ALA A 52 10.02 5.64 2.22
CA ALA A 52 10.73 6.28 1.10
C ALA A 52 9.80 6.50 -0.10
N ALA A 53 9.05 5.48 -0.50
CA ALA A 53 8.05 5.55 -1.56
C ALA A 53 6.98 6.63 -1.28
N SER A 54 6.52 6.73 -0.03
CA SER A 54 5.55 7.76 0.37
C SER A 54 6.09 9.18 0.13
N PHE A 55 7.35 9.45 0.44
CA PHE A 55 7.94 10.77 0.20
C PHE A 55 8.30 11.02 -1.27
N PHE A 56 9.10 10.14 -1.85
CA PHE A 56 9.73 10.36 -3.17
C PHE A 56 8.82 10.03 -4.34
N SER A 57 7.92 9.08 -4.19
CA SER A 57 7.06 8.59 -5.29
C SER A 57 5.62 9.04 -5.17
N LEU A 58 5.19 9.57 -4.02
CA LEU A 58 3.82 10.07 -3.82
C LEU A 58 3.79 11.55 -3.42
N ILE A 59 4.37 11.94 -2.28
CA ILE A 59 4.22 13.31 -1.74
C ILE A 59 4.89 14.35 -2.64
N ILE A 60 6.15 14.16 -3.04
CA ILE A 60 6.85 15.09 -3.91
C ILE A 60 6.14 15.22 -5.27
N PRO A 61 5.83 14.13 -5.99
CA PRO A 61 5.06 14.22 -7.24
C PRO A 61 3.68 14.86 -7.07
N ALA A 62 2.99 14.63 -5.94
CA ALA A 62 1.70 15.25 -5.67
C ALA A 62 1.81 16.76 -5.46
N LEU A 63 2.86 17.25 -4.78
CA LEU A 63 3.13 18.67 -4.60
C LEU A 63 3.43 19.35 -5.94
N GLU A 64 4.26 18.73 -6.78
CA GLU A 64 4.57 19.22 -8.12
C GLU A 64 3.32 19.28 -9.01
N ALA A 65 2.52 18.22 -9.00
CA ALA A 65 1.26 18.15 -9.76
C ALA A 65 0.24 19.20 -9.28
N ALA A 66 0.13 19.44 -7.97
CA ALA A 66 -0.74 20.46 -7.42
C ALA A 66 -0.23 21.88 -7.72
N GLY A 67 1.09 22.11 -7.63
CA GLY A 67 1.73 23.40 -7.96
C GLY A 67 1.59 23.79 -9.43
N ALA A 68 1.58 22.82 -10.34
CA ALA A 68 1.33 23.07 -11.76
C ALA A 68 -0.13 23.51 -12.05
N ARG A 69 -1.08 23.22 -11.15
CA ARG A 69 -2.53 23.43 -11.37
C ARG A 69 -3.11 24.57 -10.54
N HIS A 70 -2.44 24.96 -9.47
CA HIS A 70 -2.93 25.94 -8.50
C HIS A 70 -1.88 27.00 -8.21
N ALA A 71 -2.29 28.27 -8.23
CA ALA A 71 -1.43 29.40 -7.87
C ALA A 71 -1.38 29.61 -6.35
N GLY A 72 -0.22 30.04 -5.85
CA GLY A 72 0.02 30.40 -4.45
C GLY A 72 0.79 29.34 -3.66
N ASP A 73 1.83 29.78 -2.95
CA ASP A 73 2.85 28.91 -2.36
C ASP A 73 2.32 27.88 -1.34
N ALA A 74 1.25 28.23 -0.61
CA ALA A 74 0.68 27.37 0.44
C ALA A 74 -0.44 26.44 -0.06
N VAL A 75 -1.05 26.72 -1.22
CA VAL A 75 -2.25 26.01 -1.68
C VAL A 75 -1.92 24.55 -2.07
N PRO A 76 -0.88 24.25 -2.87
CA PRO A 76 -0.50 22.87 -3.17
C PRO A 76 -0.22 22.04 -1.92
N ALA A 77 0.50 22.61 -0.96
CA ALA A 77 0.80 21.95 0.32
C ALA A 77 -0.48 21.63 1.10
N GLY A 78 -1.42 22.59 1.17
CA GLY A 78 -2.72 22.39 1.81
C GLY A 78 -3.52 21.25 1.17
N ILE A 79 -3.55 21.17 -0.17
CA ILE A 79 -4.23 20.10 -0.90
C ILE A 79 -3.62 18.74 -0.57
N VAL A 80 -2.29 18.62 -0.63
CA VAL A 80 -1.59 17.36 -0.34
C VAL A 80 -1.78 16.93 1.11
N CYS A 81 -1.69 17.86 2.07
CA CYS A 81 -1.98 17.57 3.47
C CYS A 81 -3.40 17.06 3.69
N ILE A 82 -4.41 17.70 3.09
CA ILE A 82 -5.81 17.25 3.18
C ILE A 82 -5.97 15.87 2.56
N ALA A 83 -5.35 15.60 1.39
CA ALA A 83 -5.41 14.30 0.74
C ALA A 83 -4.78 13.19 1.61
N ILE A 84 -3.64 13.45 2.24
CA ILE A 84 -3.00 12.52 3.19
C ILE A 84 -3.93 12.24 4.37
N LEU A 85 -4.49 13.29 4.99
CA LEU A 85 -5.41 13.13 6.13
C LEU A 85 -6.66 12.34 5.75
N LEU A 86 -7.21 12.55 4.55
CA LEU A 86 -8.34 11.77 4.04
C LEU A 86 -7.96 10.30 3.82
N GLY A 87 -6.76 10.03 3.28
CA GLY A 87 -6.23 8.67 3.14
C GLY A 87 -6.05 7.98 4.49
N MET A 88 -5.46 8.68 5.47
CA MET A 88 -5.31 8.20 6.84
C MET A 88 -6.67 7.90 7.49
N ALA A 89 -7.64 8.79 7.33
CA ALA A 89 -9.00 8.60 7.84
C ALA A 89 -9.69 7.39 7.18
N ALA A 90 -9.52 7.20 5.86
CA ALA A 90 -10.06 6.04 5.17
C ALA A 90 -9.48 4.72 5.72
N VAL A 91 -8.16 4.65 5.90
CA VAL A 91 -7.50 3.47 6.48
C VAL A 91 -7.94 3.26 7.94
N ALA A 92 -8.06 4.33 8.73
CA ALA A 92 -8.55 4.24 10.11
C ALA A 92 -9.99 3.69 10.17
N VAL A 93 -10.87 4.15 9.27
CA VAL A 93 -12.24 3.63 9.15
C VAL A 93 -12.25 2.16 8.73
N MET A 94 -11.37 1.76 7.81
CA MET A 94 -11.23 0.34 7.43
C MET A 94 -10.81 -0.51 8.63
N ASN A 95 -9.82 -0.03 9.41
CA ASN A 95 -9.35 -0.71 10.62
C ASN A 95 -10.48 -0.87 11.65
N GLU A 96 -11.27 0.18 11.88
CA GLU A 96 -12.33 0.15 12.89
C GLU A 96 -13.54 -0.69 12.45
N LYS A 97 -13.87 -0.71 11.15
CA LYS A 97 -15.11 -1.33 10.65
C LYS A 97 -14.96 -2.77 10.18
N LEU A 98 -13.74 -3.24 9.90
CA LEU A 98 -13.52 -4.59 9.38
C LEU A 98 -12.98 -5.50 10.48
N PRO A 99 -13.60 -6.67 10.73
CA PRO A 99 -13.10 -7.60 11.73
C PRO A 99 -11.79 -8.23 11.24
N HIS A 100 -10.71 -8.04 11.98
CA HIS A 100 -9.40 -8.55 11.59
C HIS A 100 -8.55 -8.96 12.79
N GLU A 101 -7.49 -9.71 12.55
CA GLU A 101 -6.59 -10.20 13.61
C GLU A 101 -5.13 -10.00 13.21
N HIS A 102 -4.37 -9.39 14.12
CA HIS A 102 -2.92 -9.23 14.02
C HIS A 102 -2.20 -10.27 14.87
N PHE A 103 -1.04 -10.73 14.39
CA PHE A 103 -0.25 -11.75 15.09
C PHE A 103 0.20 -11.36 16.50
N ARG A 104 0.37 -10.05 16.78
CA ARG A 104 0.85 -9.55 18.09
C ARG A 104 -0.24 -8.92 18.94
N THR A 105 -1.09 -8.08 18.36
CA THR A 105 -2.10 -7.30 19.11
C THR A 105 -3.42 -8.05 19.30
N GLY A 106 -3.67 -9.12 18.52
CA GLY A 106 -4.89 -9.91 18.62
C GLY A 106 -6.00 -9.38 17.72
N ARG A 107 -7.26 -9.56 18.13
CA ARG A 107 -8.44 -9.17 17.35
C ARG A 107 -8.71 -7.67 17.45
N GLU A 108 -9.03 -7.05 16.32
CA GLU A 108 -9.37 -5.63 16.18
C GLU A 108 -10.60 -5.46 15.26
N GLY A 109 -11.26 -4.31 15.32
CA GLY A 109 -12.52 -4.05 14.63
C GLY A 109 -13.75 -4.62 15.37
N PRO A 110 -14.92 -4.74 14.70
CA PRO A 110 -16.13 -5.26 15.32
C PRO A 110 -16.00 -6.74 15.67
N ASP A 111 -16.73 -7.17 16.70
CA ASP A 111 -16.71 -8.58 17.09
C ASP A 111 -17.35 -9.46 16.00
N ALA A 112 -16.69 -10.57 15.72
CA ALA A 112 -17.04 -11.46 14.62
C ALA A 112 -17.13 -12.90 15.14
N ALA A 113 -18.18 -13.16 15.92
CA ALA A 113 -18.37 -14.41 16.66
C ALA A 113 -18.34 -15.69 15.79
N SER A 114 -18.60 -15.58 14.47
CA SER A 114 -18.65 -16.73 13.54
C SER A 114 -17.47 -16.82 12.56
N LEU A 115 -16.55 -15.83 12.52
CA LEU A 115 -15.47 -15.82 11.54
C LEU A 115 -14.31 -16.71 11.99
N ARG A 116 -13.92 -17.64 11.11
CA ARG A 116 -12.71 -18.45 11.31
C ARG A 116 -11.49 -17.53 11.33
N ARG A 117 -10.53 -17.82 12.21
CA ARG A 117 -9.27 -17.08 12.37
C ARG A 117 -8.55 -16.79 11.05
N ILE A 118 -8.56 -17.74 10.10
CA ILE A 118 -7.93 -17.55 8.78
C ILE A 118 -8.53 -16.38 8.00
N TRP A 119 -9.85 -16.17 8.10
CA TRP A 119 -10.52 -15.05 7.42
C TRP A 119 -10.16 -13.71 8.05
N LEU A 120 -9.99 -13.66 9.37
CA LEU A 120 -9.52 -12.45 10.06
C LEU A 120 -8.11 -12.05 9.60
N PHE A 121 -7.22 -13.03 9.35
CA PHE A 121 -5.90 -12.76 8.77
C PHE A 121 -5.96 -12.33 7.30
N ILE A 122 -6.82 -12.94 6.50
CA ILE A 122 -7.02 -12.54 5.10
C ILE A 122 -7.50 -11.08 5.04
N ILE A 123 -8.46 -10.71 5.89
CA ILE A 123 -8.94 -9.33 6.01
C ILE A 123 -7.80 -8.41 6.45
N ALA A 124 -7.03 -8.78 7.49
CA ALA A 124 -5.88 -8.00 7.95
C ALA A 124 -4.88 -7.73 6.80
N ILE A 125 -4.48 -8.75 6.05
CA ILE A 125 -3.56 -8.60 4.91
C ILE A 125 -4.19 -7.73 3.82
N THR A 126 -5.47 -7.92 3.52
CA THR A 126 -6.18 -7.18 2.47
C THR A 126 -6.25 -5.68 2.77
N ILE A 127 -6.56 -5.29 4.02
CA ILE A 127 -6.67 -3.87 4.37
C ILE A 127 -5.31 -3.14 4.35
N HIS A 128 -4.20 -3.87 4.49
CA HIS A 128 -2.84 -3.32 4.40
C HIS A 128 -2.35 -3.24 2.94
N ASN A 129 -2.64 -4.28 2.14
CA ASN A 129 -2.25 -4.31 0.73
C ASN A 129 -3.12 -3.40 -0.15
N PHE A 130 -4.34 -3.04 0.31
CA PHE A 130 -5.24 -2.19 -0.45
C PHE A 130 -4.65 -0.77 -0.71
N PRO A 131 -4.14 -0.04 0.29
CA PRO A 131 -3.40 1.21 0.07
C PRO A 131 -2.21 1.07 -0.88
N GLU A 132 -1.44 -0.01 -0.79
CA GLU A 132 -0.27 -0.25 -1.66
C GLU A 132 -0.70 -0.43 -3.12
N GLY A 133 -1.69 -1.28 -3.37
CA GLY A 133 -2.24 -1.48 -4.71
C GLY A 133 -2.83 -0.19 -5.29
N LEU A 134 -3.49 0.63 -4.46
CA LEU A 134 -4.00 1.93 -4.88
C LEU A 134 -2.86 2.88 -5.27
N ALA A 135 -1.78 2.95 -4.48
CA ALA A 135 -0.62 3.77 -4.77
C ALA A 135 0.03 3.39 -6.11
N VAL A 136 0.25 2.08 -6.35
CA VAL A 136 0.77 1.57 -7.62
C VAL A 136 -0.13 1.98 -8.80
N GLY A 137 -1.45 1.78 -8.67
CA GLY A 137 -2.42 2.16 -9.68
C GLY A 137 -2.40 3.66 -9.99
N VAL A 138 -2.33 4.52 -8.97
CA VAL A 138 -2.21 5.98 -9.13
C VAL A 138 -0.90 6.35 -9.82
N GLY A 139 0.23 5.76 -9.42
CA GLY A 139 1.54 6.05 -10.01
C GLY A 139 1.60 5.74 -11.51
N PHE A 140 1.05 4.59 -11.93
CA PHE A 140 0.90 4.27 -13.36
C PHE A 140 -0.09 5.19 -14.07
N GLY A 141 -1.16 5.62 -13.39
CA GLY A 141 -2.17 6.52 -13.92
C GLY A 141 -1.67 7.95 -14.14
N SER A 142 -0.80 8.46 -13.27
CA SER A 142 -0.31 9.85 -13.31
C SER A 142 1.04 10.01 -14.00
N GLY A 143 1.93 9.02 -13.90
CA GLY A 143 3.32 9.10 -14.37
C GLY A 143 3.75 7.95 -15.28
N GLY A 144 2.82 7.09 -15.71
CA GLY A 144 3.12 5.94 -16.57
C GLY A 144 4.14 5.00 -15.90
N LEU A 145 5.10 4.50 -16.68
CA LEU A 145 6.15 3.61 -16.17
C LEU A 145 7.04 4.29 -15.14
N GLU A 146 7.39 5.57 -15.34
CA GLU A 146 8.29 6.31 -14.43
C GLU A 146 7.66 6.52 -13.05
N GLY A 147 6.35 6.81 -13.00
CA GLY A 147 5.62 6.97 -11.74
C GLY A 147 5.25 5.64 -11.08
N GLY A 148 4.83 4.64 -11.87
CA GLY A 148 4.30 3.39 -11.35
C GLY A 148 5.33 2.33 -10.99
N MET A 149 6.45 2.24 -11.73
CA MET A 149 7.46 1.20 -11.50
C MET A 149 8.10 1.27 -10.11
N PRO A 150 8.54 2.43 -9.59
CA PRO A 150 9.11 2.52 -8.25
C PRO A 150 8.14 1.99 -7.18
N LEU A 151 6.86 2.35 -7.28
CA LEU A 151 5.83 1.90 -6.33
C LEU A 151 5.55 0.39 -6.44
N ALA A 152 5.62 -0.18 -7.65
CA ALA A 152 5.31 -1.59 -7.89
C ALA A 152 6.42 -2.53 -7.42
N ILE A 153 7.68 -2.09 -7.45
CA ILE A 153 8.84 -2.91 -7.08
C ILE A 153 9.25 -2.71 -5.61
N GLY A 154 8.94 -1.55 -5.03
CA GLY A 154 9.43 -1.12 -3.72
C GLY A 154 10.70 -0.28 -3.83
#